data_AF-A0A939E8Z8-F1
#
_entry.id   AF-A0A939E8Z8-F1
#
_cell.length_a   1.000
_cell.length_b   1.000
_cell.length_c   1.000
_cell.angle_alpha   90.00
_cell.angle_beta   90.00
_cell.angle_gamma   90.00
#
_symmetry.space_group_name_H-M   'P 1'
#
loop_
_entity.id
_entity.type
_entity.pdbx_description
1 polymer ?
#
loop_
_entity_poly.entity_id
_entity_poly.type
_entity_poly.pdbx_seq_one_letter_code
_entity_poly.pdbx_strand_id
1 'polypeptide(L)'
;MLRTKNGLVKNLAMLAALLGLAACQAADGTTQAPDTALVSTIMKGLGAVDPDEKPIDYKPRAPLAMPSKTESLPEPETNVAGVNSPDWPKQQESEELRELKALYAGSADKRLTPEQMRGFKITGVTGTAPLNTEEQRREAEIADGAPLTREEQKAEWERLQKLKAQQAGLANNGLAQRRYLTEPPTEYSTPSPDAPLPEVVTKKVERTGRKKDPFDDDQRLDPRCLKGQAEYCD
;
A
#
# COMPACT_ATOMS: atom_id res chain seq x y z
N MET A 1 -43.98 45.40 -8.25
CA MET A 1 -43.84 44.52 -9.44
C MET A 1 -42.41 44.33 -9.96
N LEU A 2 -41.37 45.01 -9.44
CA LEU A 2 -39.99 44.85 -9.97
C LEU A 2 -39.20 43.65 -9.38
N ARG A 3 -39.56 43.13 -8.20
CA ARG A 3 -38.82 42.01 -7.58
C ARG A 3 -39.00 40.65 -8.28
N THR A 4 -40.14 40.41 -8.92
CA THR A 4 -40.43 39.12 -9.59
C THR A 4 -39.73 39.00 -10.95
N LYS A 5 -39.49 40.13 -11.63
CA LYS A 5 -38.78 40.15 -12.93
C LYS A 5 -37.30 39.77 -12.79
N ASN A 6 -36.64 40.23 -11.72
CA ASN A 6 -35.23 39.93 -11.49
C ASN A 6 -34.97 38.46 -11.11
N GLY A 7 -35.93 37.81 -10.43
CA GLY A 7 -35.85 36.37 -10.13
C GLY A 7 -36.00 35.51 -11.39
N LEU A 8 -36.91 35.89 -12.30
CA LEU A 8 -37.13 35.16 -13.54
C LEU A 8 -35.93 35.28 -14.50
N VAL A 9 -35.31 36.46 -14.60
CA VAL A 9 -34.08 36.66 -15.41
C VAL A 9 -32.90 35.87 -14.83
N LYS A 10 -32.74 35.83 -13.50
CA LYS A 10 -31.70 35.01 -12.85
C LYS A 10 -31.89 33.51 -13.10
N ASN A 11 -33.11 33.03 -12.97
CA ASN A 11 -33.40 31.61 -13.17
C ASN A 11 -33.22 31.20 -14.64
N LEU A 12 -33.57 32.08 -15.58
CA LEU A 12 -33.40 31.83 -17.02
C LEU A 12 -31.92 31.90 -17.43
N ALA A 13 -31.13 32.80 -16.85
CA ALA A 13 -29.68 32.84 -17.04
C ALA A 13 -28.99 31.59 -16.45
N MET A 14 -29.45 31.10 -15.30
CA MET A 14 -28.92 29.87 -14.68
C MET A 14 -29.29 28.62 -15.49
N LEU A 15 -30.50 28.56 -16.04
CA LEU A 15 -30.93 27.47 -16.92
C LEU A 15 -30.14 27.48 -18.25
N ALA A 16 -29.92 28.66 -18.83
CA ALA A 16 -29.11 28.80 -20.04
C ALA A 16 -27.64 28.41 -19.82
N ALA A 17 -27.07 28.72 -18.66
CA ALA A 17 -25.72 28.28 -18.29
C ALA A 17 -25.63 26.75 -18.14
N LEU A 18 -26.64 26.12 -17.55
CA LEU A 18 -26.70 24.65 -17.41
C LEU A 18 -26.89 23.93 -18.75
N LEU A 19 -27.71 24.49 -19.66
CA LEU A 19 -27.90 23.96 -21.02
C LEU A 19 -26.64 24.15 -21.89
N GLY A 20 -25.88 25.24 -21.69
CA GLY A 20 -24.61 25.48 -22.38
C GLY A 20 -23.52 24.46 -22.04
N LEU A 21 -23.47 23.97 -20.80
CA LEU A 21 -22.53 22.90 -20.41
C LEU A 21 -22.91 21.53 -20.98
N ALA A 22 -24.21 21.24 -21.13
CA ALA A 22 -24.68 19.97 -21.68
C ALA A 22 -24.48 19.84 -23.20
N ALA A 23 -24.40 20.97 -23.92
CA ALA A 23 -24.25 20.99 -25.38
C ALA A 23 -22.83 20.66 -25.88
N CYS A 24 -21.82 20.57 -25.00
CA CYS A 24 -20.43 20.28 -25.41
C CYS A 24 -20.08 18.78 -25.42
N GLN A 25 -21.04 17.88 -25.16
CA GLN A 25 -20.79 16.43 -25.05
C GLN A 25 -21.15 15.62 -26.31
N ALA A 26 -21.41 16.27 -27.45
CA ALA A 26 -21.93 15.56 -28.62
C ALA A 26 -21.44 16.09 -29.98
N ALA A 27 -20.15 16.38 -30.13
CA ALA A 27 -19.62 16.94 -31.38
C ALA A 27 -18.75 16.02 -32.24
N ASP A 28 -18.27 14.86 -31.79
CA ASP A 28 -17.49 13.96 -32.67
C ASP A 28 -17.89 12.50 -32.52
N GLY A 29 -18.42 11.93 -33.60
CA GLY A 29 -18.86 10.54 -33.68
C GLY A 29 -17.73 9.54 -33.45
N THR A 30 -17.89 8.72 -32.40
CA THR A 30 -17.47 7.32 -32.19
C THR A 30 -16.09 6.81 -32.65
N THR A 31 -15.14 7.64 -33.04
CA THR A 31 -13.79 7.19 -33.48
C THR A 31 -12.74 7.22 -32.37
N GLN A 32 -13.04 7.82 -31.21
CA GLN A 32 -12.15 7.89 -30.06
C GLN A 32 -12.86 7.50 -28.76
N ALA A 33 -12.10 6.97 -27.80
CA ALA A 33 -12.60 6.68 -26.47
C ALA A 33 -13.09 7.98 -25.78
N PRO A 34 -14.15 7.92 -24.96
CA PRO A 34 -14.73 9.11 -24.33
C PRO A 34 -13.71 9.87 -23.46
N ASP A 35 -12.79 9.16 -22.81
CA ASP A 35 -11.75 9.78 -21.97
C ASP A 35 -10.74 10.58 -22.80
N THR A 36 -10.35 10.09 -23.98
CA THR A 36 -9.39 10.79 -24.87
C THR A 36 -10.03 12.01 -25.53
N ALA A 37 -11.34 11.95 -25.82
CA ALA A 37 -12.12 13.08 -26.31
C ALA A 37 -12.23 14.20 -25.26
N LEU A 38 -12.43 13.86 -23.99
CA LEU A 38 -12.48 14.85 -22.90
C LEU A 38 -11.13 15.55 -22.70
N VAL A 39 -10.04 14.79 -22.60
CA VAL A 39 -8.69 15.33 -22.40
C VAL A 39 -8.27 16.20 -23.59
N SER A 40 -8.51 15.76 -24.82
CA SER A 40 -8.18 16.54 -26.01
C SER A 40 -9.00 17.84 -26.10
N THR A 41 -10.27 17.84 -25.67
CA THR A 41 -11.10 19.05 -25.62
C THR A 41 -10.58 20.06 -24.59
N ILE A 42 -10.19 19.59 -23.40
CA ILE A 42 -9.59 20.45 -22.37
C ILE A 42 -8.26 21.03 -22.86
N MET A 43 -7.42 20.21 -23.49
CA MET A 43 -6.11 20.64 -24.01
C MET A 43 -6.24 21.59 -25.21
N LYS A 44 -7.22 21.40 -26.09
CA LYS A 44 -7.57 22.38 -27.14
C LYS A 44 -8.03 23.71 -26.54
N GLY A 45 -8.86 23.68 -25.50
CA GLY A 45 -9.30 24.89 -24.79
C GLY A 45 -8.18 25.64 -24.08
N LEU A 46 -7.13 24.93 -23.65
CA LEU A 46 -5.92 25.50 -23.05
C LEU A 46 -4.87 25.93 -24.09
N GLY A 47 -5.13 25.72 -25.39
CA GLY A 47 -4.19 26.02 -26.48
C GLY A 47 -2.99 25.07 -26.54
N ALA A 48 -3.04 23.94 -25.85
CA ALA A 48 -1.96 22.94 -25.83
C ALA A 48 -1.98 22.01 -27.07
N VAL A 49 -3.09 21.99 -27.82
CA VAL A 49 -3.25 21.17 -29.04
C VAL A 49 -3.89 22.02 -30.13
N ASP A 50 -3.30 22.02 -31.33
CA ASP A 50 -3.83 22.73 -32.50
C ASP A 50 -5.15 22.07 -32.96
N PRO A 51 -6.27 22.82 -33.04
CA PRO A 51 -7.54 22.28 -33.52
C PRO A 51 -7.53 21.90 -35.01
N ASP A 52 -6.59 22.43 -35.80
CA ASP A 52 -6.48 22.20 -37.25
C ASP A 52 -5.37 21.18 -37.62
N GLU A 53 -4.88 20.41 -36.63
CA GLU A 53 -3.86 19.38 -36.85
C GLU A 53 -4.36 18.33 -37.85
N LYS A 54 -3.64 18.18 -38.96
CA LYS A 54 -4.00 17.23 -40.02
C LYS A 54 -3.68 15.80 -39.54
N PRO A 55 -4.58 14.82 -39.73
CA PRO A 55 -4.28 13.42 -39.43
C PRO A 55 -3.02 12.98 -40.16
N ILE A 56 -2.08 12.37 -39.43
CA ILE A 56 -0.83 11.86 -40.01
C ILE A 56 -1.18 10.66 -40.89
N ASP A 57 -0.95 10.80 -42.20
CA ASP A 57 -1.02 9.69 -43.15
C ASP A 57 0.19 8.77 -42.96
N TYR A 58 0.03 7.75 -42.11
CA TYR A 58 1.05 6.72 -41.89
C TYR A 58 1.12 5.80 -43.10
N LYS A 59 1.98 6.14 -44.05
CA LYS A 59 2.35 5.21 -45.12
C LYS A 59 3.13 4.05 -44.52
N PRO A 60 2.83 2.78 -44.88
CA PRO A 60 3.66 1.66 -44.48
C PRO A 60 5.10 1.92 -44.96
N ARG A 61 6.07 1.53 -44.12
CA ARG A 61 7.48 1.62 -44.49
C ARG A 61 7.70 0.82 -45.77
N ALA A 62 8.58 1.32 -46.65
CA ALA A 62 8.97 0.56 -47.84
C ALA A 62 9.41 -0.87 -47.42
N PRO A 63 9.07 -1.90 -48.20
CA PRO A 63 9.47 -3.26 -47.88
C PRO A 63 10.99 -3.33 -47.77
N LEU A 64 11.48 -4.15 -46.84
CA LEU A 64 12.91 -4.39 -46.68
C LEU A 64 13.48 -4.88 -48.02
N ALA A 65 14.53 -4.22 -48.50
CA ALA A 65 15.17 -4.59 -49.76
C ALA A 65 15.80 -5.98 -49.61
N MET A 66 15.09 -7.01 -50.07
CA MET A 66 15.62 -8.37 -50.11
C MET A 66 16.54 -8.54 -51.32
N PRO A 67 17.68 -9.24 -51.17
CA PRO A 67 18.53 -9.57 -52.31
C PRO A 67 17.79 -10.49 -53.28
N SER A 68 18.06 -10.35 -54.58
CA SER A 68 17.38 -11.12 -55.65
C SER A 68 17.69 -12.62 -55.64
N LYS A 69 18.68 -13.06 -54.86
CA LYS A 69 19.06 -14.47 -54.71
C LYS A 69 19.15 -14.82 -53.23
N THR A 70 18.05 -15.35 -52.70
CA THR A 70 17.96 -15.80 -51.30
C THR A 70 18.75 -17.09 -51.05
N GLU A 71 18.98 -17.88 -52.11
CA GLU A 71 19.68 -19.18 -52.07
C GLU A 71 21.21 -19.08 -52.03
N SER A 72 21.80 -17.88 -52.22
CA SER A 72 23.25 -17.66 -52.10
C SER A 72 23.61 -16.84 -50.87
N LEU A 73 22.75 -16.87 -49.85
CA LEU A 73 23.11 -16.30 -48.56
C LEU A 73 24.07 -17.27 -47.87
N PRO A 74 25.17 -16.78 -47.28
CA PRO A 74 25.97 -17.62 -46.39
C PRO A 74 25.07 -18.14 -45.27
N GLU A 75 25.33 -19.37 -44.83
CA GLU A 75 24.62 -19.93 -43.68
C GLU A 75 24.75 -18.98 -42.49
N PRO A 76 23.66 -18.78 -41.71
CA PRO A 76 23.70 -17.88 -40.57
C PRO A 76 24.79 -18.34 -39.60
N GLU A 77 25.67 -17.41 -39.20
CA GLU A 77 26.72 -17.72 -38.23
C GLU A 77 26.09 -18.23 -36.93
N THR A 78 26.34 -19.50 -36.60
CA THR A 78 25.88 -20.11 -35.35
C THR A 78 26.74 -19.70 -34.16
N ASN A 79 27.89 -19.07 -34.42
CA ASN A 79 28.76 -18.51 -33.39
C ASN A 79 28.26 -17.13 -32.99
N VAL A 80 27.32 -17.09 -32.04
CA VAL A 80 26.92 -15.85 -31.40
C VAL A 80 28.14 -15.28 -30.67
N ALA A 81 28.66 -14.14 -31.13
CA ALA A 81 29.75 -13.44 -30.49
C ALA A 81 29.43 -13.22 -29.00
N GLY A 82 30.20 -13.86 -28.11
CA GLY A 82 30.09 -13.72 -26.65
C GLY A 82 29.68 -14.98 -25.89
N VAL A 83 28.97 -15.95 -26.47
CA VAL A 83 28.51 -17.13 -25.71
C VAL A 83 29.65 -18.14 -25.45
N ASN A 84 30.59 -18.26 -26.38
CA ASN A 84 31.72 -19.21 -26.31
C ASN A 84 33.10 -18.51 -26.32
N SER A 85 33.14 -17.18 -26.20
CA SER A 85 34.43 -16.47 -26.20
C SER A 85 35.15 -16.68 -24.86
N PRO A 86 36.43 -17.12 -24.85
CA PRO A 86 37.21 -17.29 -23.64
C PRO A 86 37.32 -16.02 -22.80
N ASP A 87 37.28 -14.86 -23.47
CA ASP A 87 37.45 -13.54 -22.87
C ASP A 87 36.13 -12.91 -22.41
N TRP A 88 34.98 -13.55 -22.69
CA TRP A 88 33.70 -13.04 -22.22
C TRP A 88 33.57 -13.31 -20.72
N PRO A 89 33.19 -12.31 -19.89
CA PRO A 89 33.00 -12.54 -18.47
C PRO A 89 31.92 -13.59 -18.27
N LYS A 90 32.32 -14.73 -17.70
CA LYS A 90 31.39 -15.76 -17.27
C LYS A 90 30.54 -15.15 -16.15
N GLN A 91 29.22 -15.22 -16.30
CA GLN A 91 28.30 -15.01 -15.18
C GLN A 91 28.67 -16.05 -14.12
N GLN A 92 29.41 -15.64 -13.10
CA GLN A 92 29.63 -16.49 -11.93
C GLN A 92 28.31 -16.48 -11.17
N GLU A 93 27.40 -17.37 -11.55
CA GLU A 93 26.28 -17.64 -10.67
C GLU A 93 26.87 -18.10 -9.34
N SER A 94 26.68 -17.31 -8.29
CA SER A 94 27.08 -17.71 -6.95
C SER A 94 26.39 -19.03 -6.62
N GLU A 95 27.07 -19.88 -5.84
CA GLU A 95 26.49 -21.15 -5.40
C GLU A 95 25.11 -20.92 -4.74
N GLU A 96 24.98 -19.83 -3.99
CA GLU A 96 23.74 -19.35 -3.37
C GLU A 96 22.62 -19.13 -4.40
N LEU A 97 22.90 -18.48 -5.53
CA LEU A 97 21.88 -18.26 -6.57
C LEU A 97 21.45 -19.57 -7.22
N ARG A 98 22.34 -20.55 -7.36
CA ARG A 98 22.00 -21.88 -7.87
C ARG A 98 21.12 -22.65 -6.90
N GLU A 99 21.43 -22.60 -5.61
CA GLU A 99 20.62 -23.21 -4.56
C GLU A 99 19.23 -22.58 -4.48
N LEU A 100 19.14 -21.24 -4.58
CA LEU A 100 17.86 -20.53 -4.63
C LEU A 100 17.05 -20.95 -5.85
N LYS A 101 17.64 -20.97 -7.05
CA LYS A 101 16.93 -21.44 -8.26
C LYS A 101 16.42 -22.87 -8.11
N ALA A 102 17.20 -23.76 -7.49
CA ALA A 102 16.78 -25.12 -7.21
C ALA A 102 15.62 -25.18 -6.22
N LEU A 103 15.65 -24.37 -5.15
CA LEU A 103 14.59 -24.29 -4.15
C LEU A 103 13.27 -23.83 -4.76
N TYR A 104 13.30 -22.84 -5.67
CA TYR A 104 12.09 -22.30 -6.31
C TYR A 104 11.72 -23.01 -7.62
N ALA A 105 12.46 -24.04 -8.04
CA ALA A 105 12.19 -24.79 -9.25
C ALA A 105 10.79 -25.41 -9.20
N GLY A 106 9.92 -25.00 -10.14
CA GLY A 106 8.54 -25.50 -10.23
C GLY A 106 7.55 -24.88 -9.22
N SER A 107 7.91 -23.79 -8.55
CA SER A 107 7.01 -23.04 -7.66
C SER A 107 6.11 -22.03 -8.38
N ALA A 108 6.31 -21.80 -9.69
CA ALA A 108 5.58 -20.78 -10.47
C ALA A 108 4.04 -20.91 -10.42
N ASP A 109 3.53 -22.14 -10.47
CA ASP A 109 2.07 -22.42 -10.49
C ASP A 109 1.58 -23.14 -9.21
N LYS A 110 2.43 -23.23 -8.18
CA LYS A 110 2.13 -23.95 -6.93
C LYS A 110 2.15 -22.99 -5.75
N ARG A 111 1.39 -23.32 -4.70
CA ARG A 111 1.53 -22.62 -3.43
C ARG A 111 2.95 -22.81 -2.90
N LEU A 112 3.58 -21.70 -2.56
CA LEU A 112 4.92 -21.68 -1.98
C LEU A 112 4.93 -22.46 -0.66
N THR A 113 6.00 -23.22 -0.42
CA THR A 113 6.21 -23.92 0.86
C THR A 113 6.48 -22.89 1.96
N PRO A 114 6.27 -23.23 3.25
CA PRO A 114 6.60 -22.33 4.35
C PRO A 114 8.06 -21.85 4.33
N GLU A 115 8.99 -22.67 3.82
CA GLU A 115 10.39 -22.28 3.67
C GLU A 115 10.63 -21.28 2.54
N GLN A 116 9.94 -21.44 1.40
CA GLN A 116 9.97 -20.46 0.30
C GLN A 116 9.29 -19.14 0.70
N MET A 117 8.20 -19.21 1.47
CA MET A 117 7.47 -18.02 1.93
C MET A 117 8.27 -17.13 2.90
N ARG A 118 9.27 -17.68 3.61
CA ARG A 118 10.16 -16.89 4.48
C ARG A 118 11.07 -15.95 3.70
N GLY A 119 11.23 -16.16 2.39
CA GLY A 119 12.15 -15.40 1.55
C GLY A 119 13.61 -15.69 1.88
N PHE A 120 14.51 -15.08 1.11
CA PHE A 120 15.96 -15.15 1.32
C PHE A 120 16.50 -13.76 1.67
N LYS A 121 17.49 -13.71 2.54
CA LYS A 121 18.19 -12.47 2.85
C LYS A 121 19.26 -12.27 1.80
N ILE A 122 19.09 -11.26 0.94
CA ILE A 122 20.12 -10.88 -0.02
C ILE A 122 21.23 -10.19 0.77
N THR A 123 22.33 -10.90 1.01
CA THR A 123 23.53 -10.33 1.61
C THR A 123 24.44 -9.79 0.50
N GLY A 124 24.81 -8.50 0.56
CA GLY A 124 25.90 -7.95 -0.25
C GLY A 124 25.57 -7.38 -1.64
N VAL A 125 24.30 -7.33 -2.08
CA VAL A 125 23.93 -6.72 -3.38
C VAL A 125 23.64 -5.22 -3.28
N THR A 126 23.24 -4.75 -2.11
CA THR A 126 23.35 -3.35 -1.71
C THR A 126 24.54 -3.29 -0.76
N GLY A 127 25.44 -2.30 -0.85
CA GLY A 127 26.62 -2.15 0.01
C GLY A 127 26.34 -1.98 1.52
N THR A 128 25.17 -2.39 1.97
CA THR A 128 24.81 -2.61 3.35
C THR A 128 25.58 -3.83 3.83
N ALA A 129 26.58 -3.58 4.67
CA ALA A 129 27.03 -4.53 5.68
C ALA A 129 25.83 -5.26 6.32
N PRO A 130 25.99 -6.46 6.94
CA PRO A 130 24.92 -7.06 7.73
C PRO A 130 24.28 -5.95 8.57
N LEU A 131 22.96 -5.76 8.46
CA LEU A 131 22.27 -4.68 9.15
C LEU A 131 22.72 -4.72 10.61
N ASN A 132 23.54 -3.76 11.02
CA ASN A 132 23.94 -3.62 12.41
C ASN A 132 22.72 -3.06 13.13
N THR A 133 21.87 -3.97 13.61
CA THR A 133 20.61 -3.65 14.27
C THR A 133 20.83 -2.68 15.43
N GLU A 134 21.99 -2.78 16.09
CA GLU A 134 22.40 -1.89 17.17
C GLU A 134 22.75 -0.48 16.69
N GLU A 135 23.42 -0.33 15.54
CA GLU A 135 23.73 1.00 14.97
C GLU A 135 22.46 1.68 14.49
N GLN A 136 21.56 0.96 13.83
CA GLN A 136 20.25 1.48 13.43
C GLN A 136 19.38 1.84 14.62
N ARG A 137 19.38 1.02 15.68
CA ARG A 137 18.65 1.35 16.92
C ARG A 137 19.19 2.62 17.56
N ARG A 138 20.52 2.79 17.57
CA ARG A 138 21.18 3.99 18.09
C ARG A 138 20.89 5.23 17.24
N GLU A 139 20.89 5.10 15.93
CA GLU A 139 20.59 6.20 15.01
C GLU A 139 19.11 6.62 15.11
N ALA A 140 18.19 5.65 15.23
CA ALA A 140 16.79 5.91 15.53
C ALA A 140 16.60 6.59 16.90
N GLU A 141 17.36 6.18 17.92
CA GLU A 141 17.34 6.83 19.23
C GLU A 141 17.84 8.28 19.19
N ILE A 142 18.83 8.59 18.35
CA ILE A 142 19.33 9.95 18.15
C ILE A 142 18.33 10.81 17.38
N ALA A 143 17.67 10.26 16.37
CA ALA A 143 16.73 10.99 15.51
C ALA A 143 15.35 11.19 16.17
N ASP A 144 14.76 10.12 16.68
CA ASP A 144 13.37 10.06 17.13
C ASP A 144 13.23 9.92 18.65
N GLY A 145 14.34 9.68 19.36
CA GLY A 145 14.35 9.38 20.79
C GLY A 145 14.22 7.88 21.08
N ALA A 146 14.54 7.48 22.32
CA ALA A 146 14.41 6.10 22.75
C ALA A 146 12.93 5.67 22.77
N PRO A 147 12.58 4.47 22.27
CA PRO A 147 11.23 3.96 22.39
C PRO A 147 10.88 3.78 23.87
N LEU A 148 9.68 4.20 24.26
CA LEU A 148 9.16 4.02 25.63
C LEU A 148 9.19 2.54 26.01
N THR A 149 9.67 2.25 27.22
CA THR A 149 9.60 0.91 27.80
C THR A 149 8.14 0.47 27.98
N ARG A 150 7.89 -0.84 28.12
CA ARG A 150 6.51 -1.34 28.33
C ARG A 150 5.85 -0.73 29.57
N GLU A 151 6.63 -0.41 30.59
CA GLU A 151 6.12 0.20 31.83
C GLU A 151 5.74 1.66 31.61
N GLU A 152 6.60 2.42 30.91
CA GLU A 152 6.31 3.81 30.54
C GLU A 152 5.11 3.92 29.58
N GLN A 153 5.00 3.01 28.61
CA GLN A 153 3.83 2.95 27.71
C GLN A 153 2.54 2.70 28.48
N LYS A 154 2.55 1.82 29.49
CA LYS A 154 1.38 1.59 30.35
C LYS A 154 1.05 2.84 31.16
N ALA A 155 2.04 3.48 31.75
CA ALA A 155 1.85 4.69 32.55
C ALA A 155 1.26 5.84 31.71
N GLU A 156 1.80 6.07 30.51
CA GLU A 156 1.27 7.07 29.58
C GLU A 156 -0.13 6.70 29.08
N TRP A 157 -0.40 5.42 28.81
CA TRP A 157 -1.75 4.98 28.45
C TRP A 157 -2.76 5.24 29.59
N GLU A 158 -2.42 4.92 30.84
CA GLU A 158 -3.27 5.20 32.00
C GLU A 158 -3.49 6.70 32.20
N ARG A 159 -2.44 7.51 31.99
CA ARG A 159 -2.53 8.97 32.03
C ARG A 159 -3.49 9.50 30.97
N LEU A 160 -3.39 9.02 29.73
CA LEU A 160 -4.29 9.38 28.64
C LEU A 160 -5.74 8.97 28.93
N GLN A 161 -5.97 7.78 29.51
CA GLN A 161 -7.33 7.36 29.90
C GLN A 161 -7.90 8.28 30.98
N LYS A 162 -7.10 8.67 31.98
CA LYS A 162 -7.53 9.62 33.02
C LYS A 162 -7.88 10.99 32.43
N LEU A 163 -7.05 11.52 31.54
CA LEU A 163 -7.32 12.80 30.85
C LEU A 163 -8.58 12.71 29.99
N LYS A 164 -8.77 11.60 29.27
CA LYS A 164 -9.98 11.36 28.47
C LYS A 164 -11.23 11.27 29.34
N ALA A 165 -11.17 10.62 30.49
CA ALA A 165 -12.27 10.56 31.45
C ALA A 165 -12.61 11.96 32.01
N GLN A 166 -11.59 12.75 32.37
CA GLN A 166 -11.75 14.14 32.80
C GLN A 166 -12.36 15.02 31.71
N GLN A 167 -11.96 14.82 30.44
CA GLN A 167 -12.52 15.54 29.30
C GLN A 167 -13.95 15.11 28.96
N ALA A 168 -14.30 13.85 29.20
CA ALA A 168 -15.66 13.34 29.02
C ALA A 168 -16.61 13.79 30.14
N GLY A 169 -16.10 14.39 31.23
CA GLY A 169 -16.91 14.79 32.38
C GLY A 169 -17.52 13.61 33.12
N LEU A 170 -16.92 12.42 32.99
CA LEU A 170 -17.38 11.22 33.68
C LEU A 170 -16.55 11.04 34.95
N ALA A 171 -17.21 10.94 36.09
CA ALA A 171 -16.56 10.49 37.32
C ALA A 171 -16.20 9.01 37.25
N ASN A 172 -15.29 8.58 38.13
CA ASN A 172 -14.86 7.17 38.24
C ASN A 172 -16.00 6.18 38.51
N ASN A 173 -17.18 6.67 38.92
CA ASN A 173 -18.40 5.90 39.15
C ASN A 173 -19.33 5.83 37.92
N GLY A 174 -18.90 6.36 36.76
CA GLY A 174 -19.70 6.39 35.52
C GLY A 174 -20.77 7.48 35.48
N LEU A 175 -20.89 8.33 36.50
CA LEU A 175 -21.85 9.44 36.55
C LEU A 175 -21.25 10.71 35.93
N ALA A 176 -22.08 11.49 35.24
CA ALA A 176 -21.68 12.77 34.68
C ALA A 176 -21.46 13.82 35.80
N GLN A 177 -20.26 14.40 35.85
CA GLN A 177 -19.90 15.53 36.69
C GLN A 177 -20.05 16.84 35.93
N ARG A 178 -20.57 17.87 36.59
CA ARG A 178 -20.68 19.22 36.05
C ARG A 178 -19.29 19.83 35.85
N ARG A 179 -18.99 20.26 34.63
CA ARG A 179 -17.74 20.93 34.24
C ARG A 179 -17.91 22.42 34.01
N TYR A 180 -19.05 22.82 33.44
CA TYR A 180 -19.31 24.21 33.08
C TYR A 180 -20.55 24.76 33.80
N LEU A 181 -20.62 26.10 33.90
CA LEU A 181 -21.77 26.77 34.53
C LEU A 181 -23.07 26.65 33.73
N THR A 182 -22.96 26.34 32.44
CA THR A 182 -24.06 26.12 31.48
C THR A 182 -24.64 24.71 31.54
N GLU A 183 -23.96 23.76 32.18
CA GLU A 183 -24.44 22.39 32.35
C GLU A 183 -25.38 22.29 33.57
N PRO A 184 -26.39 21.40 33.52
CA PRO A 184 -27.30 21.21 34.64
C PRO A 184 -26.54 20.72 35.89
N PRO A 185 -27.06 20.99 37.11
CA PRO A 185 -26.50 20.44 38.35
C PRO A 185 -26.43 18.91 38.30
N THR A 186 -25.39 18.34 38.94
CA THR A 186 -25.14 16.88 38.92
C THR A 186 -26.32 16.06 39.44
N GLU A 187 -27.13 16.61 40.34
CA GLU A 187 -28.34 15.95 40.87
C GLU A 187 -29.42 15.71 39.82
N TYR A 188 -29.46 16.49 38.73
CA TYR A 188 -30.38 16.23 37.61
C TYR A 188 -29.82 15.21 36.61
N SER A 189 -28.52 14.90 36.70
CA SER A 189 -27.84 13.92 35.85
C SER A 189 -27.70 12.56 36.53
N THR A 190 -28.07 12.43 37.80
CA THR A 190 -28.15 11.14 38.49
C THR A 190 -29.44 10.43 38.10
N PRO A 191 -29.37 9.19 37.57
CA PRO A 191 -30.56 8.39 37.30
C PRO A 191 -31.39 8.14 38.56
N SER A 192 -32.70 7.99 38.38
CA SER A 192 -33.62 7.59 39.46
C SER A 192 -33.19 6.26 40.10
N PRO A 193 -33.38 6.04 41.41
CA PRO A 193 -33.07 4.77 42.07
C PRO A 193 -33.73 3.53 41.41
N ASP A 194 -34.89 3.72 40.78
CA ASP A 194 -35.64 2.66 40.10
C ASP A 194 -35.29 2.51 38.61
N ALA A 195 -34.38 3.35 38.08
CA ALA A 195 -33.95 3.26 36.69
C ALA A 195 -32.79 2.25 36.57
N PRO A 196 -32.93 1.17 35.76
CA PRO A 196 -31.85 0.21 35.57
C PRO A 196 -30.69 0.89 34.82
N LEU A 197 -29.56 1.07 35.50
CA LEU A 197 -28.30 1.41 34.86
C LEU A 197 -27.81 0.18 34.08
N PRO A 198 -27.30 0.35 32.84
CA PRO A 198 -26.55 -0.72 32.21
C PRO A 198 -25.34 -1.00 33.10
N GLU A 199 -25.21 -2.22 33.62
CA GLU A 199 -23.99 -2.63 34.31
C GLU A 199 -22.82 -2.33 33.39
N VAL A 200 -21.89 -1.49 33.86
CA VAL A 200 -20.60 -1.32 33.19
C VAL A 200 -19.87 -2.63 33.40
N VAL A 201 -20.11 -3.58 32.49
CA VAL A 201 -19.40 -4.85 32.48
C VAL A 201 -17.94 -4.50 32.26
N THR A 202 -17.18 -4.49 33.34
CA THR A 202 -15.72 -4.46 33.26
C THR A 202 -15.33 -5.78 32.62
N LYS A 203 -15.27 -5.79 31.28
CA LYS A 203 -14.71 -6.91 30.54
C LYS A 203 -13.26 -7.00 30.98
N LYS A 204 -13.00 -7.86 31.96
CA LYS A 204 -11.68 -8.43 32.19
C LYS A 204 -11.36 -9.16 30.90
N VAL A 205 -10.65 -8.49 30.01
CA VAL A 205 -10.02 -9.15 28.88
C VAL A 205 -8.91 -9.97 29.54
N GLU A 206 -9.26 -11.20 29.93
CA GLU A 206 -8.25 -12.22 30.09
C GLU A 206 -7.51 -12.25 28.77
N ARG A 207 -6.30 -11.71 28.76
CA ARG A 207 -5.36 -11.96 27.69
C ARG A 207 -5.08 -13.45 27.79
N THR A 208 -5.93 -14.27 27.17
CA THR A 208 -5.56 -15.62 26.77
C THR A 208 -4.24 -15.42 26.08
N GLY A 209 -3.14 -15.87 26.71
CA GLY A 209 -1.80 -15.67 26.19
C GLY A 209 -1.86 -15.99 24.71
N ARG A 210 -1.28 -15.12 23.86
CA ARG A 210 -1.03 -15.47 22.45
C ARG A 210 -0.65 -16.94 22.47
N LYS A 211 -1.39 -17.80 21.76
CA LYS A 211 -0.91 -19.16 21.53
C LYS A 211 0.46 -18.96 20.93
N LYS A 212 1.51 -19.15 21.73
CA LYS A 212 2.88 -19.16 21.23
C LYS A 212 2.82 -20.25 20.18
N ASP A 213 3.12 -19.89 18.94
CA ASP A 213 3.35 -20.93 17.96
C ASP A 213 4.43 -21.84 18.57
N PRO A 214 4.25 -23.17 18.53
CA PRO A 214 5.23 -24.11 19.12
C PRO A 214 6.62 -24.01 18.44
N PHE A 215 6.77 -23.16 17.43
CA PHE A 215 8.00 -22.85 16.71
C PHE A 215 8.52 -21.42 16.93
N ASP A 216 7.88 -20.64 17.83
CA ASP A 216 8.19 -19.23 18.14
C ASP A 216 9.08 -19.10 19.40
N ASP A 217 9.38 -20.23 20.05
CA ASP A 217 10.41 -20.30 21.08
C ASP A 217 11.77 -20.49 20.41
N ASP A 218 12.73 -19.62 20.73
CA ASP A 218 14.11 -19.55 20.24
C ASP A 218 14.96 -20.84 20.43
N GLN A 219 14.36 -21.97 20.79
CA GLN A 219 14.98 -23.28 20.68
C GLN A 219 15.02 -23.69 19.20
N ARG A 220 16.15 -23.39 18.57
CA ARG A 220 16.51 -23.92 17.24
C ARG A 220 16.33 -25.44 17.27
N LEU A 221 15.36 -25.95 16.52
CA LEU A 221 15.16 -27.39 16.29
C LEU A 221 16.51 -28.03 15.91
N ASP A 222 16.98 -28.98 16.73
CA ASP A 222 18.26 -29.63 16.47
C ASP A 222 18.16 -30.36 15.11
N PRO A 223 19.07 -30.12 14.16
CA PRO A 223 19.02 -30.75 12.83
C PRO A 223 19.07 -32.28 12.86
N ARG A 224 19.41 -32.90 14.01
CA ARG A 224 19.29 -34.35 14.23
C ARG A 224 17.85 -34.83 14.38
N CYS A 225 16.95 -34.00 14.89
CA CYS A 225 15.52 -34.29 14.91
C CYS A 225 14.96 -34.42 13.48
N LEU A 226 15.35 -33.52 12.57
CA LEU A 226 14.96 -33.57 11.15
C LEU A 226 15.49 -34.83 10.43
N LYS A 227 16.54 -35.48 10.97
CA LYS A 227 17.09 -36.74 10.48
C LYS A 227 16.46 -37.99 11.13
N GLY A 228 15.40 -37.82 11.91
CA GLY A 228 14.59 -38.92 12.47
C GLY A 228 15.09 -39.49 13.80
N GLN A 229 16.02 -38.81 14.48
CA GLN A 229 16.43 -39.19 15.83
C GLN A 229 15.49 -38.55 16.85
N ALA A 230 14.49 -39.32 17.30
CA ALA A 230 13.41 -38.84 18.18
C ALA A 230 13.88 -38.33 19.55
N GLU A 231 15.08 -38.72 20.00
CA GLU A 231 15.67 -38.29 21.27
C GLU A 231 16.07 -36.80 21.32
N TYR A 232 16.07 -36.12 20.17
CA TYR A 232 16.50 -34.71 20.04
C TYR A 232 15.37 -33.77 19.59
N CYS A 233 14.10 -34.21 19.73
CA CYS A 233 12.92 -33.52 19.23
C CYS A 233 12.08 -32.80 20.31
N ASP A 234 12.60 -32.66 21.54
CA ASP A 234 11.91 -31.99 22.66
C ASP A 234 12.10 -30.47 22.68
#